data_AF-A0A539EDG2-F1
#
_entry.id   AF-A0A539EDG2-F1
#
_cell.length_a   1.000
_cell.length_b   1.000
_cell.length_c   1.000
_cell.angle_alpha   90.00
_cell.angle_beta   90.00
_cell.angle_gamma   90.00
#
_symmetry.space_group_name_H-M   'P 1'
#
loop_
_entity.id
_entity.type
_entity.pdbx_description
1 polymer ?
#
loop_
_entity_poly.entity_id
_entity_poly.type
_entity_poly.pdbx_seq_one_letter_code
_entity_poly.pdbx_strand_id
1 'polypeptide(L)'
;GMVGGCRTRDIGLGGVYLEAGSGLLESGETVELLFKLPSASSEELHTLRAKVVRITEGGAGLMFRDFDAIAFRSLQKVMRARGAAL
;
A
#
# COMPACT_ATOMS: atom_id res chain seq x y z
N GLY A 1 15.53 -2.60 3.09
CA GLY A 1 15.41 -1.93 4.39
C GLY A 1 14.00 -1.39 4.55
N MET A 2 13.51 -1.15 5.77
CA MET A 2 12.18 -0.59 5.97
C MET A 2 12.19 0.93 5.72
N VAL A 3 11.31 1.40 4.84
CA VAL A 3 11.13 2.83 4.55
C VAL A 3 9.83 3.29 5.24
N GLY A 4 9.93 4.31 6.10
CA GLY A 4 8.79 4.92 6.79
C GLY A 4 8.38 6.25 6.16
N GLY A 5 7.17 6.72 6.51
CA GLY A 5 6.71 8.07 6.12
C GLY A 5 6.21 8.22 4.68
N CYS A 6 6.04 7.12 3.94
CA CYS A 6 5.48 7.15 2.59
C CYS A 6 4.00 7.54 2.61
N ARG A 7 3.57 8.33 1.62
CA ARG A 7 2.16 8.72 1.48
C ARG A 7 1.50 7.96 0.34
N THR A 8 0.30 7.44 0.60
CA THR A 8 -0.54 6.82 -0.42
C THR A 8 -1.32 7.91 -1.15
N ARG A 9 -1.06 8.11 -2.46
CA ARG A 9 -1.80 9.09 -3.26
C ARG A 9 -3.10 8.52 -3.81
N ASP A 10 -3.12 7.23 -4.14
CA ASP A 10 -4.28 6.51 -4.65
C ASP A 10 -4.23 5.05 -4.17
N ILE A 11 -5.37 4.47 -3.82
CA ILE A 11 -5.48 3.04 -3.47
C ILE A 11 -6.82 2.50 -3.99
N GLY A 12 -6.78 1.31 -4.59
CA GLY A 12 -7.95 0.57 -5.03
C GLY A 12 -7.69 -0.93 -4.98
N LEU A 13 -8.64 -1.73 -5.46
CA LEU A 13 -8.53 -3.19 -5.38
C LEU A 13 -7.32 -3.76 -6.12
N GLY A 14 -6.91 -3.14 -7.24
CA GLY A 14 -5.79 -3.61 -8.04
C GLY A 14 -4.42 -3.18 -7.54
N GLY A 15 -4.33 -2.12 -6.71
CA GLY A 15 -3.04 -1.55 -6.36
C GLY A 15 -3.09 -0.20 -5.65
N VAL A 16 -1.91 0.36 -5.46
CA VAL A 16 -1.67 1.62 -4.76
C VAL A 16 -0.58 2.41 -5.46
N TYR A 17 -0.74 3.73 -5.52
CA TYR A 17 0.34 4.64 -5.85
C TYR A 17 0.96 5.20 -4.58
N LEU A 18 2.26 5.01 -4.41
CA LEU A 18 3.06 5.54 -3.31
C LEU A 18 3.90 6.72 -3.78
N GLU A 19 3.81 7.83 -3.08
CA GLU A 19 4.79 8.90 -3.15
C GLU A 19 6.03 8.43 -2.37
N ALA A 20 7.15 8.26 -3.07
CA ALA A 20 8.42 7.81 -2.53
C ALA A 20 9.55 8.54 -3.25
N GLY A 21 10.65 8.81 -2.55
CA GLY A 21 11.87 9.34 -3.16
C GLY A 21 12.46 8.39 -4.20
N SER A 22 13.15 8.95 -5.20
CA SER A 22 13.86 8.19 -6.23
C SER A 22 14.89 7.23 -5.62
N GLY A 23 15.00 6.02 -6.18
CA GLY A 23 16.00 5.02 -5.76
C GLY A 23 15.60 4.16 -4.56
N LEU A 24 14.38 4.32 -4.02
CA LEU A 24 13.87 3.50 -2.91
C LEU A 24 13.23 2.18 -3.36
N LEU A 25 12.80 2.10 -4.61
CA LEU A 25 12.07 0.96 -5.18
C LEU A 25 12.64 0.66 -6.55
N GLU A 26 12.62 -0.63 -6.93
CA GLU A 26 13.00 -1.09 -8.26
C GLU A 26 11.81 -1.67 -9.02
N SER A 27 11.79 -1.48 -10.34
CA SER A 27 10.71 -2.04 -11.17
C SER A 27 10.76 -3.57 -11.14
N GLY A 28 9.60 -4.19 -10.90
CA GLY A 28 9.48 -5.64 -10.83
C GLY A 28 9.76 -6.24 -9.45
N GLU A 29 10.31 -5.48 -8.51
CA GLU A 29 10.52 -5.91 -7.12
C GLU A 29 9.17 -6.20 -6.44
N THR A 30 9.17 -7.21 -5.56
CA THR A 30 8.04 -7.49 -4.66
C THR A 30 8.35 -6.93 -3.28
N VAL A 31 7.41 -6.15 -2.74
CA VAL A 31 7.54 -5.47 -1.45
C VAL A 31 6.37 -5.80 -0.53
N GLU A 32 6.58 -5.64 0.77
CA GLU A 32 5.52 -5.68 1.77
C GLU A 32 5.15 -4.26 2.20
N LEU A 33 3.87 -3.93 2.08
CA LEU A 33 3.31 -2.63 2.45
C LEU A 33 2.64 -2.75 3.81
N LEU A 34 3.13 -1.97 4.78
CA LEU A 34 2.54 -1.87 6.10
C LEU A 34 1.66 -0.62 6.19
N PHE A 35 0.35 -0.81 6.22
CA PHE A 35 -0.62 0.25 6.45
C PHE A 35 -0.90 0.39 7.95
N LYS A 36 -0.82 1.62 8.44
CA LYS A 36 -1.20 1.98 9.81
C LYS A 36 -2.55 2.68 9.77
N LEU A 37 -3.56 2.08 10.38
CA LEU A 37 -4.87 2.69 10.52
C LEU A 37 -5.11 3.10 11.98
N PRO A 38 -5.61 4.32 12.24
CA PRO A 38 -6.04 4.69 13.58
C PRO A 38 -7.27 3.86 13.97
N SER A 39 -7.23 3.21 15.14
CA SER A 39 -8.39 2.58 15.77
C SER A 39 -8.70 3.23 17.12
N ALA A 40 -9.87 2.95 17.69
CA ALA A 40 -10.37 3.60 18.91
C ALA A 40 -9.44 3.46 20.13
N SER A 41 -8.57 2.44 20.16
CA SER A 41 -7.70 2.16 21.30
C SER A 41 -6.24 1.81 20.93
N SER A 42 -5.91 1.62 19.64
CA SER A 42 -4.55 1.25 19.19
C SER A 42 -4.32 1.55 17.70
N GLU A 43 -3.08 1.42 17.21
CA GLU A 43 -2.81 1.34 15.76
C GLU A 43 -3.18 -0.07 15.27
N GLU A 44 -4.07 -0.18 14.27
CA GLU A 44 -4.28 -1.44 13.53
C GLU A 44 -3.27 -1.49 12.36
N LEU A 45 -2.48 -2.56 12.33
CA LEU A 45 -1.46 -2.78 11.32
C LEU A 45 -1.95 -3.80 10.29
N HIS A 46 -1.87 -3.43 9.00
CA HIS A 46 -2.23 -4.30 7.89
C HIS A 46 -1.07 -4.43 6.92
N THR A 47 -0.62 -5.66 6.68
CA THR A 47 0.44 -5.95 5.71
C THR A 47 -0.17 -6.47 4.42
N LEU A 48 0.22 -5.90 3.28
CA LEU A 48 -0.15 -6.37 1.95
C LEU A 48 1.09 -6.53 1.08
N ARG A 49 1.19 -7.64 0.36
CA ARG A 49 2.24 -7.84 -0.65
C ARG A 49 1.87 -7.12 -1.94
N ALA A 50 2.85 -6.50 -2.56
CA ALA A 50 2.67 -5.83 -3.84
C ALA A 50 3.91 -5.94 -4.73
N LYS A 51 3.71 -5.89 -6.04
CA LYS A 51 4.77 -5.81 -7.04
C LYS A 51 4.86 -4.38 -7.57
N VAL A 52 6.07 -3.82 -7.66
CA VAL A 52 6.31 -2.55 -8.32
C VAL A 52 6.10 -2.73 -9.83
N VAL A 53 5.06 -2.12 -10.39
CA VAL A 53 4.71 -2.25 -11.82
C VAL A 53 5.03 -1.01 -12.62
N ARG A 54 5.27 0.12 -11.96
CA ARG A 54 5.66 1.38 -12.59
C ARG A 54 6.48 2.24 -11.63
N ILE A 55 7.54 2.85 -12.13
CA ILE A 55 8.29 3.90 -11.42
C ILE A 55 8.16 5.21 -12.19
N THR A 56 8.06 6.29 -11.43
CA THR A 56 8.01 7.67 -11.92
C THR A 56 8.90 8.53 -11.04
N GLU A 57 9.18 9.76 -11.46
CA GLU A 57 9.96 10.71 -10.66
C GLU A 57 9.34 10.99 -9.27
N GLY A 58 8.00 11.00 -9.19
CA GLY A 58 7.26 11.28 -7.96
C GLY A 58 6.84 10.05 -7.15
N GLY A 59 7.39 8.86 -7.44
CA GLY A 59 7.06 7.63 -6.72
C GLY A 59 6.73 6.44 -7.61
N ALA A 60 5.97 5.48 -7.09
CA ALA A 60 5.76 4.19 -7.72
C ALA A 60 4.30 3.74 -7.72
N GLY A 61 3.91 3.06 -8.79
CA GLY A 61 2.67 2.29 -8.88
C GLY A 61 2.94 0.83 -8.52
N LEU A 62 2.16 0.31 -7.57
CA LEU A 62 2.29 -1.04 -7.05
C LEU A 62 1.00 -1.81 -7.25
N MET A 63 1.11 -3.05 -7.70
CA MET A 63 0.00 -3.98 -7.88
C MET A 63 -0.04 -4.95 -6.71
N PHE A 64 -1.17 -5.06 -6.03
CA PHE A 64 -1.33 -6.01 -4.93
C PHE A 64 -1.21 -7.47 -5.43
N ARG A 65 -0.65 -8.33 -4.58
CA ARG A 65 -0.42 -9.75 -4.85
C ARG A 65 -1.00 -10.57 -3.70
N ASP A 66 -1.16 -11.87 -3.95
CA ASP A 66 -1.48 -12.87 -2.92
C ASP A 66 -2.73 -12.51 -2.09
N PHE A 67 -3.83 -12.19 -2.78
CA PHE A 67 -5.13 -11.91 -2.14
C PHE A 67 -5.72 -13.18 -1.54
N ASP A 68 -5.38 -13.46 -0.29
CA ASP A 68 -6.23 -14.29 0.54
C ASP A 68 -7.39 -13.46 1.13
N ALA A 69 -8.34 -14.15 1.76
CA ALA A 69 -9.50 -13.49 2.35
C ALA A 69 -9.13 -12.50 3.48
N ILE A 70 -7.97 -12.66 4.12
CA ILE A 70 -7.49 -11.78 5.19
C ILE A 70 -6.92 -10.50 4.60
N ALA A 71 -6.09 -10.61 3.55
CA ALA A 71 -5.53 -9.51 2.80
C ALA A 71 -6.64 -8.68 2.14
N PHE A 72 -7.65 -9.33 1.57
CA PHE A 72 -8.80 -8.64 0.99
C PHE A 72 -9.58 -7.83 2.03
N ARG A 73 -9.91 -8.42 3.19
CA ARG A 73 -10.58 -7.68 4.28
C ARG A 73 -9.72 -6.54 4.82
N SER A 74 -8.41 -6.74 4.92
CA SER A 74 -7.46 -5.69 5.31
C SER A 74 -7.49 -4.53 4.31
N LEU A 75 -7.44 -4.82 3.01
CA LEU A 75 -7.53 -3.80 1.97
C LEU A 75 -8.86 -3.03 2.03
N GLN A 76 -9.98 -3.72 2.24
CA GLN A 76 -11.28 -3.06 2.42
C GLN A 76 -11.29 -2.10 3.61
N LYS A 77 -10.66 -2.46 4.73
CA LYS A 77 -10.52 -1.57 5.89
C LYS A 77 -9.68 -0.33 5.54
N VAL A 78 -8.54 -0.52 4.87
CA VAL A 78 -7.66 0.58 4.44
C VAL A 78 -8.40 1.54 3.50
N MET A 79 -9.12 1.01 2.50
CA MET A 79 -9.88 1.83 1.55
C MET A 79 -10.98 2.64 2.24
N ARG A 80 -11.73 2.04 3.18
CA ARG A 80 -12.77 2.72 3.97
C ARG A 80 -12.20 3.83 4.84
N ALA A 81 -11.06 3.60 5.50
CA ALA A 81 -10.41 4.61 6.34
C ALA A 81 -9.94 5.84 5.54
N ARG A 82 -9.65 5.67 4.25
CA ARG A 82 -9.21 6.75 3.35
C ARG A 82 -10.38 7.57 2.74
N GLY A 83 -11.63 7.16 2.94
CA GLY A 83 -12.79 7.77 2.29
C GLY A 83 -12.95 7.40 0.80
N ALA A 84 -12.24 6.37 0.32
CA ALA A 84 -12.51 5.81 -1.00
C ALA A 84 -13.82 5.02 -0.92
N ALA A 85 -14.89 5.56 -1.50
CA ALA A 85 -16.14 4.84 -1.71
C ALA A 85 -15.85 3.52 -2.45
N LEU A 86 -16.47 2.44 -1.97
CA LEU A 86 -16.49 1.14 -2.64
C LEU A 86 -17.14 1.25 -4.02
#